data_AF-A0A022M917-F1
#
_entry.id   AF-A0A022M917-F1
#
_cell.length_a   1.000
_cell.length_b   1.000
_cell.length_c   1.000
_cell.angle_alpha   90.00
_cell.angle_beta   90.00
_cell.angle_gamma   90.00
#
_symmetry.space_group_name_H-M   'P 1'
#
loop_
_entity.id
_entity.type
_entity.pdbx_description
1 polymer ?
#
loop_
_entity_poly.entity_id
_entity_poly.type
_entity_poly.pdbx_seq_one_letter_code
_entity_poly.pdbx_strand_id
1 'polypeptide(L)'
;AVTSNNSPAVVRAYLQGRGLLPCFAPHLYGRTAELRHLKPHPHCLQRALNAMGAAPAAALMIGDTPTDLRAAERAGVPFLGYAGTPRKGRILAEAGARMIVHSLDTLLTALRPA
;
A
#
# COMPACT_ATOMS: atom_id res chain seq x y z
N ALA A 1 -3.39 -7.28 3.45
CA ALA A 1 -4.48 -6.28 3.39
C ALA A 1 -4.28 -5.33 2.21
N VAL A 2 -5.33 -4.74 1.66
CA VAL A 2 -5.25 -3.67 0.65
C VAL A 2 -5.70 -2.33 1.26
N THR A 3 -4.92 -1.27 1.07
CA THR A 3 -5.26 0.10 1.49
C THR A 3 -5.34 1.02 0.28
N SER A 4 -6.46 1.74 0.10
CA SER A 4 -6.69 2.55 -1.10
C SER A 4 -7.51 3.81 -0.83
N ASN A 5 -7.26 4.87 -1.61
CA ASN A 5 -8.13 6.04 -1.68
C ASN A 5 -9.39 5.80 -2.55
N ASN A 6 -9.52 4.63 -3.17
CA ASN A 6 -10.71 4.21 -3.91
C ASN A 6 -11.74 3.55 -2.98
N SER A 7 -12.98 3.43 -3.46
CA SER A 7 -14.03 2.71 -2.74
C SER A 7 -13.63 1.24 -2.50
N PRO A 8 -13.87 0.67 -1.30
CA PRO A 8 -13.67 -0.76 -1.05
C PRO A 8 -14.44 -1.65 -2.03
N ALA A 9 -15.61 -1.21 -2.52
CA ALA A 9 -16.41 -1.96 -3.49
C ALA A 9 -15.71 -2.07 -4.85
N VAL A 10 -15.07 -0.98 -5.31
CA VAL A 10 -14.30 -0.97 -6.57
C VAL A 10 -13.05 -1.85 -6.43
N VAL A 11 -12.35 -1.76 -5.30
CA VAL A 11 -11.19 -2.62 -5.01
C VAL A 11 -11.60 -4.09 -5.00
N ARG A 12 -12.71 -4.43 -4.34
CA ARG A 12 -13.27 -5.80 -4.32
C ARG A 12 -13.58 -6.29 -5.73
N ALA A 13 -14.32 -5.52 -6.51
CA ALA A 13 -14.69 -5.88 -7.88
C ALA A 13 -13.45 -6.11 -8.76
N TYR A 14 -12.44 -5.24 -8.67
CA TYR A 14 -11.18 -5.35 -9.40
C TYR A 14 -10.41 -6.63 -9.02
N LEU A 15 -10.30 -6.93 -7.73
CA LEU A 15 -9.60 -8.14 -7.26
C LEU A 15 -10.37 -9.41 -7.64
N GLN A 16 -11.70 -9.38 -7.58
CA GLN A 16 -12.56 -10.51 -7.97
C GLN A 16 -12.40 -10.83 -9.46
N GLY A 17 -12.44 -9.82 -10.34
CA GLY A 17 -12.24 -10.00 -11.77
C GLY A 17 -10.86 -10.54 -12.17
N ARG A 18 -9.90 -10.55 -11.23
CA ARG A 18 -8.53 -11.09 -11.41
C ARG A 18 -8.28 -12.38 -10.63
N GLY A 19 -9.29 -12.92 -9.93
CA GLY A 19 -9.13 -14.10 -9.08
C GLY A 19 -8.26 -13.87 -7.83
N LEU A 20 -7.96 -12.61 -7.48
CA LEU A 20 -7.07 -12.25 -6.37
C LEU A 20 -7.83 -11.92 -5.07
N LEU A 21 -9.17 -11.85 -5.12
CA LEU A 21 -9.97 -11.55 -3.94
C LEU A 21 -9.68 -12.49 -2.73
N PRO A 22 -9.53 -13.82 -2.92
CA PRO A 22 -9.23 -14.73 -1.81
C PRO A 22 -7.93 -14.40 -1.06
N CYS A 23 -6.95 -13.77 -1.73
CA CYS A 23 -5.68 -13.39 -1.11
C CYS A 23 -5.80 -12.22 -0.12
N PHE A 24 -6.86 -11.42 -0.23
CA PHE A 24 -6.99 -10.15 0.50
C PHE A 24 -8.28 -10.02 1.29
N ALA A 25 -9.31 -10.82 1.02
CA ALA A 25 -10.55 -10.81 1.80
C ALA A 25 -10.29 -11.31 3.24
N PRO A 26 -10.92 -10.72 4.27
CA PRO A 26 -11.85 -9.57 4.25
C PRO A 26 -11.15 -8.19 4.30
N HIS A 27 -9.83 -8.15 4.29
CA HIS A 27 -8.96 -7.00 4.61
C HIS A 27 -8.80 -5.99 3.46
N LEU A 28 -9.92 -5.40 3.03
CA LEU A 28 -9.98 -4.34 2.01
C LEU A 28 -10.39 -3.00 2.65
N TYR A 29 -9.44 -2.09 2.78
CA TYR A 29 -9.63 -0.78 3.40
C TYR A 29 -9.55 0.30 2.33
N GLY A 30 -10.70 0.86 2.00
CA GLY A 30 -10.84 1.93 1.01
C GLY A 30 -11.37 3.23 1.61
N ARG A 31 -11.66 4.20 0.74
CA ARG A 31 -12.33 5.47 1.06
C ARG A 31 -13.64 5.25 1.81
N THR A 32 -13.83 6.04 2.86
CA THR A 32 -15.07 6.20 3.61
C THR A 32 -15.79 7.50 3.20
N ALA A 33 -16.96 7.78 3.76
CA ALA A 33 -17.62 9.09 3.60
C ALA A 33 -16.74 10.24 4.11
N GLU A 34 -15.90 9.97 5.12
CA GLU A 34 -14.95 10.94 5.65
C GLU A 34 -13.72 11.10 4.73
N LEU A 35 -13.74 12.13 3.87
CA LEU A 35 -12.71 12.36 2.87
C LEU A 35 -11.38 12.88 3.44
N ARG A 36 -11.39 13.50 4.63
CA ARG A 36 -10.15 13.94 5.29
C ARG A 36 -9.23 12.77 5.67
N HIS A 37 -9.74 11.55 5.68
CA HIS A 37 -9.01 10.33 5.98
C HIS A 37 -8.35 9.66 4.76
N LEU A 38 -8.44 10.26 3.58
CA LEU A 38 -7.68 9.81 2.41
C LEU A 38 -6.18 10.01 2.64
N LYS A 39 -5.37 9.12 2.06
CA LYS A 39 -3.91 9.28 2.01
C LYS A 39 -3.61 10.68 1.45
N PRO A 40 -2.76 11.47 2.12
CA PRO A 40 -1.68 11.06 3.03
C PRO A 40 -2.09 10.86 4.50
N HIS A 41 -3.37 10.91 4.86
CA HIS A 41 -3.80 10.57 6.21
C HIS A 41 -3.57 9.06 6.50
N PRO A 42 -3.06 8.67 7.69
CA PRO A 42 -2.67 7.27 7.99
C PRO A 42 -3.85 6.35 8.31
N HIS A 43 -5.06 6.90 8.49
CA HIS A 43 -6.26 6.16 8.93
C HIS A 43 -6.52 4.85 8.17
N CYS A 44 -6.33 4.83 6.84
CA CYS A 44 -6.54 3.62 6.05
C CYS A 44 -5.52 2.51 6.41
N LEU A 45 -4.26 2.86 6.65
CA LEU A 45 -3.20 1.95 7.10
C LEU A 45 -3.45 1.49 8.54
N GLN A 46 -3.82 2.41 9.43
CA GLN A 46 -4.13 2.10 10.83
C GLN A 46 -5.27 1.09 10.95
N ARG A 47 -6.35 1.27 10.15
CA ARG A 47 -7.43 0.28 10.07
C ARG A 47 -6.95 -1.10 9.63
N ALA A 48 -6.03 -1.15 8.66
CA ALA A 48 -5.46 -2.40 8.18
C ALA A 48 -4.59 -3.07 9.25
N LEU A 49 -3.68 -2.33 9.88
CA LEU A 49 -2.81 -2.83 10.94
C LEU A 49 -3.61 -3.41 12.12
N ASN A 50 -4.58 -2.64 12.62
CA ASN A 50 -5.42 -3.04 13.75
C ASN A 50 -6.18 -4.33 13.46
N ALA A 51 -6.80 -4.43 12.27
CA ALA A 51 -7.56 -5.61 11.90
C ALA A 51 -6.70 -6.84 11.59
N MET A 52 -5.42 -6.64 11.24
CA MET A 52 -4.45 -7.72 11.03
C MET A 52 -3.70 -8.09 12.32
N GLY A 53 -3.90 -7.35 13.42
CA GLY A 53 -3.12 -7.53 14.65
C GLY A 53 -1.61 -7.27 14.47
N ALA A 54 -1.24 -6.45 13.48
CA ALA A 54 0.16 -6.23 13.10
C ALA A 54 0.73 -4.95 13.72
N ALA A 55 1.91 -5.04 14.33
CA ALA A 55 2.66 -3.86 14.73
C ALA A 55 3.12 -3.08 13.48
N PRO A 56 3.14 -1.73 13.49
CA PRO A 56 3.57 -0.94 12.34
C PRO A 56 4.96 -1.33 11.79
N ALA A 57 5.91 -1.60 12.69
CA ALA A 57 7.27 -2.02 12.33
C ALA A 57 7.36 -3.44 11.74
N ALA A 58 6.34 -4.28 11.95
CA ALA A 58 6.24 -5.63 11.40
C ALA A 58 5.46 -5.67 10.06
N ALA A 59 5.07 -4.51 9.53
CA ALA A 59 4.37 -4.38 8.26
C ALA A 59 5.23 -3.62 7.24
N LEU A 60 4.91 -3.78 5.95
CA LEU A 60 5.51 -3.01 4.86
C LEU A 60 4.39 -2.43 4.00
N MET A 61 4.39 -1.11 3.82
CA MET A 61 3.52 -0.45 2.86
C MET A 61 4.20 -0.42 1.49
N ILE A 62 3.57 -1.06 0.50
CA ILE A 62 3.99 -0.99 -0.90
C ILE A 62 3.04 -0.04 -1.64
N GLY A 63 3.58 1.03 -2.22
CA GLY A 63 2.78 2.05 -2.92
C GLY A 63 3.57 2.74 -4.02
N ASP A 64 2.88 3.45 -4.90
CA ASP A 64 3.47 4.08 -6.09
C ASP A 64 3.33 5.60 -6.11
N THR A 65 2.82 6.19 -5.02
CA THR A 65 2.59 7.64 -4.93
C THR A 65 3.24 8.27 -3.69
N PRO A 66 3.58 9.57 -3.74
CA PRO A 66 4.02 10.32 -2.56
C PRO A 66 3.00 10.32 -1.40
N THR A 67 1.70 10.23 -1.70
CA THR A 67 0.67 10.17 -0.66
C THR A 67 0.67 8.84 0.08
N ASP A 68 1.04 7.73 -0.58
CA ASP A 68 1.28 6.45 0.09
C ASP A 68 2.48 6.52 1.03
N LEU A 69 3.60 7.10 0.58
CA LEU A 69 4.79 7.31 1.41
C LEU A 69 4.45 8.09 2.68
N ARG A 70 3.80 9.26 2.54
CA ARG A 70 3.44 10.12 3.67
C ARG A 70 2.44 9.44 4.62
N ALA A 71 1.54 8.62 4.10
CA ALA A 71 0.62 7.83 4.93
C ALA A 71 1.38 6.75 5.71
N ALA A 72 2.36 6.08 5.10
CA ALA A 72 3.21 5.08 5.75
C ALA A 72 4.06 5.71 6.87
N GLU A 73 4.72 6.84 6.59
CA GLU A 73 5.50 7.61 7.57
C GLU A 73 4.66 8.00 8.79
N ARG A 74 3.46 8.56 8.57
CA ARG A 74 2.54 8.95 9.65
C ARG A 74 1.96 7.75 10.41
N ALA A 75 1.93 6.57 9.79
CA ALA A 75 1.50 5.34 10.44
C ALA A 75 2.65 4.59 11.14
N GLY A 76 3.90 5.06 11.00
CA GLY A 76 5.09 4.35 11.50
C GLY A 76 5.38 3.05 10.77
N VAL A 77 4.93 2.92 9.51
CA VAL A 77 5.10 1.71 8.69
C VAL A 77 6.25 1.92 7.70
N PRO A 78 7.24 1.00 7.61
CA PRO A 78 8.21 0.98 6.53
C PRO A 78 7.57 1.09 5.14
N PHE A 79 8.20 1.82 4.21
CA PHE A 79 7.68 2.05 2.88
C PHE A 79 8.62 1.49 1.80
N LEU A 80 8.04 0.77 0.84
CA LEU A 80 8.67 0.34 -0.40
C LEU A 80 7.94 0.98 -1.59
N GLY A 81 8.64 1.86 -2.30
CA GLY A 81 8.12 2.49 -3.51
C GLY A 81 8.13 1.52 -4.69
N TYR A 82 7.00 1.37 -5.39
CA TYR A 82 6.95 0.69 -6.68
C TYR A 82 6.87 1.70 -7.82
N ALA A 83 7.86 1.66 -8.72
CA ALA A 83 8.01 2.61 -9.81
C ALA A 83 8.18 1.90 -11.16
N GLY A 84 7.07 1.43 -11.74
CA GLY A 84 7.08 0.80 -13.08
C GLY A 84 7.48 1.71 -14.24
N THR A 85 7.79 3.00 -14.00
CA THR A 85 8.35 3.92 -14.99
C THR A 85 9.42 4.82 -14.38
N PRO A 86 10.39 5.32 -15.16
CA PRO A 86 11.41 6.26 -14.66
C PRO A 86 10.81 7.54 -14.07
N ARG A 87 9.70 8.02 -14.64
CA ARG A 87 8.97 9.20 -14.12
C ARG A 87 8.44 8.95 -12.71
N LYS A 88 7.80 7.81 -12.46
CA LYS A 88 7.32 7.45 -11.11
C LYS A 88 8.49 7.32 -10.13
N GLY A 89 9.61 6.74 -10.60
CA GLY A 89 10.83 6.61 -9.79
C GLY A 89 11.35 7.97 -9.32
N ARG A 90 11.46 8.95 -10.23
CA ARG A 90 11.86 10.33 -9.87
C ARG A 90 10.90 10.97 -8.89
N ILE A 91 9.59 10.90 -9.13
CA ILE A 91 8.57 11.47 -8.24
C ILE A 91 8.67 10.89 -6.82
N LEU A 92 8.86 9.58 -6.68
CA LEU A 92 9.01 8.93 -5.38
C LEU A 92 10.33 9.30 -4.70
N ALA A 93 11.43 9.36 -5.45
CA ALA A 93 12.73 9.77 -4.93
C ALA A 93 12.72 11.23 -4.44
N GLU A 94 12.15 12.15 -5.23
CA GLU A 94 11.96 13.57 -4.86
C GLU A 94 11.04 13.72 -3.63
N ALA A 95 10.06 12.83 -3.47
CA ALA A 95 9.24 12.77 -2.26
C ALA A 95 9.96 12.19 -1.04
N GLY A 96 11.19 11.66 -1.19
CA GLY A 96 12.01 11.13 -0.10
C GLY A 96 11.88 9.62 0.13
N ALA A 97 11.30 8.86 -0.82
CA ALA A 97 11.30 7.41 -0.73
C ALA A 97 12.72 6.85 -0.82
N ARG A 98 13.17 6.15 0.22
CA ARG A 98 14.54 5.60 0.31
C ARG A 98 14.73 4.29 -0.45
N MET A 99 13.67 3.46 -0.53
CA MET A 99 13.70 2.18 -1.21
C MET A 99 12.65 2.20 -2.33
N ILE A 100 13.12 2.01 -3.57
CA ILE A 100 12.28 2.01 -4.76
C ILE A 100 12.66 0.81 -5.61
N VAL A 101 11.66 0.03 -6.05
CA VAL A 101 11.82 -1.06 -7.01
C VAL A 101 11.09 -0.74 -8.30
N HIS A 102 11.68 -1.13 -9.42
CA HIS A 102 11.11 -0.90 -10.76
C HIS A 102 10.35 -2.12 -11.30
N SER A 103 10.54 -3.29 -10.69
CA SER A 103 9.76 -4.51 -10.92
C SER A 103 9.40 -5.16 -9.59
N LEU A 104 8.22 -5.79 -9.53
CA LEU A 104 7.83 -6.62 -8.39
C LEU A 104 8.59 -7.95 -8.35
N ASP A 105 9.26 -8.35 -9.43
CA ASP A 105 10.08 -9.56 -9.47
C ASP A 105 11.22 -9.53 -8.45
N THR A 106 11.78 -8.34 -8.19
CA THR A 106 12.79 -8.13 -7.16
C THR A 106 12.25 -8.52 -5.78
N LEU A 107 11.00 -8.12 -5.49
CA LEU A 107 10.34 -8.46 -4.23
C LEU A 107 10.00 -9.95 -4.17
N LEU A 108 9.47 -10.52 -5.25
CA LEU A 108 9.15 -11.94 -5.31
C LEU A 108 10.37 -12.82 -5.13
N THR A 109 11.51 -12.45 -5.74
CA THR A 109 12.77 -13.16 -5.57
C THR A 109 13.25 -13.12 -4.11
N ALA A 110 13.13 -11.96 -3.45
CA ALA A 110 13.55 -11.80 -2.06
C ALA A 110 12.64 -12.53 -1.05
N LEU A 111 11.36 -12.75 -1.37
CA LEU A 111 10.38 -13.37 -0.49
C LEU A 111 10.23 -14.88 -0.68
N ARG A 112 10.78 -15.46 -1.75
CA ARG A 112 10.73 -16.90 -1.96
C ARG A 112 11.60 -17.61 -0.91
N PRO A 113 11.07 -18.61 -0.19
CA PRO A 113 11.91 -19.48 0.61
C PRO A 113 12.92 -20.20 -0.30
N ALA A 114 14.12 -20.44 0.22
CA ALA A 114 15.14 -21.26 -0.43
C ALA A 114 14.65 -22.70 -0.66
#